data_AF-A0A6I4QFB8-F1
#
_entry.id   AF-A0A6I4QFB8-F1
#
_cell.length_a   1.000
_cell.length_b   1.000
_cell.length_c   1.000
_cell.angle_alpha   90.00
_cell.angle_beta   90.00
_cell.angle_gamma   90.00
#
_symmetry.space_group_name_H-M   'P 1'
#
loop_
_entity.id
_entity.type
_entity.pdbx_description
1 polymer ?
#
loop_
_entity_poly.entity_id
_entity_poly.type
_entity_poly.pdbx_seq_one_letter_code
_entity_poly.pdbx_strand_id
1 'polypeptide(L)'
;MRDIKTGFIGGGICIDLGTDSDVRLFFDCISYYLLPKYPEKNWSVLTDRFYRRYLKLEELDTAESLMKLVEKEFKQLDREAIDWNPILSGKTKSDLDRTKSTLFDIFSQYFRAFYRCMEFAIYEHKHENLYRPIMVAITTIPDVVVYKNIPLSVFDNLGADEKPIWWTGKIPK
;
A
#
# COMPACT_ATOMS: atom_id res chain seq x y z
N MET A 1 -7.04 5.26 -22.60
CA MET A 1 -5.93 5.20 -21.63
C MET A 1 -5.92 3.79 -21.06
N ARG A 2 -4.77 3.11 -20.94
CA ARG A 2 -4.69 1.75 -20.39
C ARG A 2 -5.12 1.78 -18.92
N ASP A 3 -5.94 0.82 -18.47
CA ASP A 3 -6.38 0.74 -17.08
C ASP A 3 -5.24 0.18 -16.21
N ILE A 4 -4.42 1.07 -15.65
CA ILE A 4 -3.29 0.70 -14.80
C ILE A 4 -3.81 0.41 -13.39
N LYS A 5 -3.47 -0.78 -12.89
CA LYS A 5 -3.75 -1.23 -11.54
C LYS A 5 -2.56 -1.03 -10.63
N THR A 6 -2.87 -0.69 -9.38
CA THR A 6 -1.92 -0.55 -8.29
C THR A 6 -2.25 -1.59 -7.23
N GLY A 7 -1.22 -2.07 -6.55
CA GLY A 7 -1.36 -3.10 -5.54
C GLY A 7 -0.08 -3.33 -4.78
N PHE A 8 0.01 -4.47 -4.11
CA PHE A 8 1.17 -4.81 -3.28
C PHE A 8 1.99 -5.92 -3.94
N ILE A 9 3.30 -5.81 -3.85
CA ILE A 9 4.26 -6.86 -4.19
C ILE A 9 5.14 -7.16 -2.97
N GLY A 10 5.65 -8.38 -2.89
CA GLY A 10 6.58 -8.83 -1.85
C GLY A 10 6.65 -10.36 -1.83
N GLY A 11 7.80 -10.94 -1.45
CA GLY A 11 7.95 -12.40 -1.41
C GLY A 11 7.59 -13.11 -2.72
N GLY A 12 7.98 -12.53 -3.87
CA GLY A 12 7.70 -13.10 -5.19
C GLY A 12 6.27 -12.92 -5.72
N ILE A 13 5.30 -12.62 -4.87
CA ILE A 13 3.88 -12.46 -5.25
C ILE A 13 3.54 -11.01 -5.65
N CYS A 14 2.41 -10.87 -6.34
CA CYS A 14 1.83 -9.60 -6.78
C CYS A 14 0.32 -9.68 -6.63
N ILE A 15 -0.29 -8.69 -5.98
CA ILE A 15 -1.73 -8.65 -5.70
C ILE A 15 -2.30 -7.29 -6.11
N ASP A 16 -3.21 -7.31 -7.08
CA ASP A 16 -3.94 -6.12 -7.55
C ASP A 16 -4.94 -5.65 -6.49
N LEU A 17 -5.00 -4.34 -6.23
CA LEU A 17 -5.87 -3.74 -5.21
C LEU A 17 -6.80 -2.64 -5.74
N GLY A 18 -6.69 -2.29 -7.01
CA GLY A 18 -7.57 -1.34 -7.68
C GLY A 18 -6.79 -0.25 -8.41
N THR A 19 -7.32 0.97 -8.39
CA THR A 19 -6.70 2.14 -9.01
C THR A 19 -5.62 2.77 -8.10
N ASP A 20 -4.80 3.67 -8.64
CA ASP A 20 -3.89 4.48 -7.82
C ASP A 20 -4.65 5.29 -6.75
N SER A 21 -5.87 5.71 -7.08
CA SER A 21 -6.71 6.52 -6.20
C SER A 21 -7.23 5.73 -5.02
N ASP A 22 -7.57 4.45 -5.22
CA ASP A 22 -7.98 3.55 -4.14
C ASP A 22 -6.84 3.30 -3.15
N VAL A 23 -5.63 3.07 -3.68
CA VAL A 23 -4.45 2.86 -2.84
C VAL A 23 -4.08 4.14 -2.09
N ARG A 24 -4.13 5.31 -2.73
CA ARG A 24 -3.93 6.59 -2.03
C ARG A 24 -4.95 6.77 -0.92
N LEU A 25 -6.23 6.54 -1.19
CA LEU A 25 -7.29 6.69 -0.20
C LEU A 25 -7.05 5.82 1.04
N PHE A 26 -6.56 4.59 0.87
CA PHE A 26 -6.19 3.72 2.00
C PHE A 26 -5.15 4.40 2.92
N PHE A 27 -4.06 4.91 2.36
CA PHE A 27 -3.00 5.59 3.13
C PHE A 27 -3.41 6.97 3.64
N ASP A 28 -4.27 7.69 2.92
CA ASP A 28 -4.86 8.96 3.35
C ASP A 28 -5.73 8.74 4.59
N CYS A 29 -6.55 7.68 4.62
CA CYS A 29 -7.33 7.30 5.80
C CYS A 29 -6.42 6.96 7.01
N ILE A 30 -5.31 6.25 6.81
CA ILE A 30 -4.33 6.01 7.88
C ILE A 30 -3.78 7.35 8.39
N SER A 31 -3.31 8.19 7.47
CA SER A 31 -2.70 9.50 7.76
C SER A 31 -3.66 10.43 8.50
N TYR A 32 -4.92 10.45 8.09
CA TYR A 32 -5.92 11.36 8.64
C TYR A 32 -6.45 10.91 10.00
N TYR A 33 -6.79 9.63 10.16
CA TYR A 33 -7.47 9.15 11.37
C TYR A 33 -6.52 8.67 12.47
N LEU A 34 -5.37 8.10 12.12
CA LEU A 34 -4.54 7.37 13.08
C LEU A 34 -3.29 8.14 13.51
N LEU A 35 -2.66 8.92 12.62
CA LEU A 35 -1.48 9.72 13.01
C LEU A 35 -1.80 10.70 14.14
N PRO A 36 -2.89 11.49 14.09
CA PRO A 36 -3.23 12.39 15.20
C PRO A 36 -3.64 11.65 16.47
N LYS A 37 -4.22 10.45 16.33
CA LYS A 37 -4.73 9.65 17.45
C LYS A 37 -3.61 8.91 18.20
N TYR A 38 -2.54 8.54 17.51
CA TYR A 38 -1.41 7.79 18.04
C TYR A 38 -0.07 8.43 17.61
N PRO A 39 0.20 9.69 18.00
CA PRO A 39 1.36 10.43 17.52
C PRO A 39 2.71 9.82 17.94
N GLU A 40 2.73 8.96 18.95
CA GLU A 40 3.93 8.30 19.48
C GLU A 40 4.37 7.09 18.64
N LYS A 41 3.54 6.62 17.71
CA LYS A 41 3.87 5.48 16.85
C LYS A 41 4.74 5.89 15.67
N ASN A 42 5.61 4.99 15.22
CA ASN A 42 6.46 5.21 14.06
C ASN A 42 5.69 5.05 12.74
N TRP A 43 4.75 5.97 12.47
CA TRP A 43 3.90 5.92 11.28
C TRP A 43 4.66 6.01 9.96
N SER A 44 5.89 6.54 9.96
CA SER A 44 6.74 6.60 8.77
C SER A 44 6.94 5.23 8.11
N VAL A 45 6.85 4.14 8.87
CA VAL A 45 6.90 2.77 8.33
C VAL A 45 5.75 2.49 7.36
N LEU A 46 4.54 2.98 7.62
CA LEU A 46 3.42 2.82 6.69
C LEU A 46 3.30 4.00 5.72
N THR A 47 3.47 5.24 6.19
CA THR A 47 3.19 6.46 5.41
C THR A 47 4.36 6.98 4.58
N ASP A 48 5.58 6.48 4.80
CA ASP A 48 6.74 6.73 3.95
C ASP A 48 7.29 5.43 3.36
N ARG A 49 7.76 4.51 4.21
CA ARG A 49 8.44 3.29 3.75
C ARG A 49 7.51 2.44 2.90
N PHE A 50 6.39 1.99 3.43
CA PHE A 50 5.45 1.16 2.68
C PHE A 50 4.75 1.94 1.55
N TYR A 51 4.27 3.16 1.85
CA TYR A 51 3.55 3.98 0.88
C TYR A 51 4.41 4.38 -0.33
N ARG A 52 5.67 4.77 -0.14
CA ARG A 52 6.50 5.36 -1.22
C ARG A 52 7.69 4.57 -1.68
N ARG A 53 8.24 3.78 -0.78
CA ARG A 53 9.51 3.06 -0.99
C ARG A 53 9.21 1.58 -0.92
N TYR A 54 9.79 0.93 0.06
CA TYR A 54 9.58 -0.46 0.39
C TYR A 54 9.88 -0.67 1.87
N LEU A 55 9.29 -1.71 2.45
CA LEU A 55 9.62 -2.16 3.80
C LEU A 55 10.96 -2.90 3.78
N LYS A 56 11.85 -2.53 4.69
CA LYS A 56 13.05 -3.31 4.97
C LYS A 56 12.70 -4.50 5.85
N LEU A 57 13.60 -5.49 5.87
CA LEU A 57 13.40 -6.71 6.66
C LEU A 57 13.24 -6.39 8.16
N GLU A 58 14.06 -5.48 8.68
CA GLU A 58 14.02 -5.02 10.07
C GLU A 58 12.79 -4.16 10.42
N GLU A 59 12.04 -3.69 9.41
CA GLU A 59 10.83 -2.88 9.60
C GLU A 59 9.56 -3.74 9.68
N LEU A 60 9.63 -5.05 9.38
CA LEU A 60 8.46 -5.91 9.23
C LEU A 60 7.63 -6.04 10.52
N ASP A 61 8.27 -6.25 11.67
CA ASP A 61 7.55 -6.37 12.96
C ASP A 61 6.79 -5.08 13.31
N THR A 62 7.41 -3.93 13.00
CA THR A 62 6.77 -2.62 13.21
C THR A 62 5.62 -2.42 12.22
N ALA A 63 5.82 -2.75 10.95
CA ALA A 63 4.79 -2.65 9.92
C ALA A 63 3.59 -3.55 10.24
N GLU A 64 3.82 -4.78 10.68
CA GLU A 64 2.77 -5.71 11.12
C GLU A 64 1.98 -5.15 12.30
N SER A 65 2.69 -4.67 13.33
CA SER A 65 2.06 -4.12 14.53
C SER A 65 1.19 -2.90 14.22
N LEU A 66 1.66 -2.02 13.33
CA LEU A 66 0.89 -0.88 12.86
C LEU A 66 -0.30 -1.31 12.00
N MET A 67 -0.13 -2.28 11.10
CA MET A 67 -1.23 -2.76 10.26
C MET A 67 -2.35 -3.41 11.09
N LYS A 68 -2.01 -4.17 12.14
CA LYS A 68 -2.98 -4.69 13.12
C LYS A 68 -3.74 -3.57 13.83
N LEU A 69 -3.06 -2.47 14.17
CA LEU A 69 -3.71 -1.30 14.73
C LEU A 69 -4.64 -0.64 13.70
N VAL A 70 -4.20 -0.50 12.44
CA VAL A 70 -5.05 0.03 11.35
C VAL A 70 -6.32 -0.79 11.23
N GLU A 71 -6.24 -2.12 11.18
CA GLU A 71 -7.41 -2.99 11.12
C GLU A 71 -8.37 -2.78 12.30
N LYS A 72 -7.83 -2.71 13.52
CA LYS A 72 -8.63 -2.51 14.73
C LYS A 72 -9.39 -1.18 14.69
N GLU A 73 -8.76 -0.12 14.24
CA GLU A 73 -9.36 1.21 14.17
C GLU A 73 -10.33 1.32 12.99
N PHE A 74 -9.99 0.74 11.83
CA PHE A 74 -10.84 0.76 10.65
C PHE A 74 -12.15 -0.03 10.82
N LYS A 75 -12.20 -0.99 11.76
CA LYS A 75 -13.45 -1.67 12.15
C LYS A 75 -14.44 -0.76 12.87
N GLN A 76 -13.97 0.36 13.43
CA GLN A 76 -14.78 1.31 14.18
C GLN A 76 -15.15 2.55 13.35
N LEU A 77 -14.58 2.70 12.15
CA LEU A 77 -14.82 3.81 11.25
C LEU A 77 -15.84 3.38 10.20
N ASP A 78 -17.00 4.03 10.21
CA ASP A 78 -18.04 3.83 9.20
C ASP A 78 -17.57 4.34 7.82
N ARG A 79 -18.19 3.83 6.76
CA ARG A 79 -17.89 4.23 5.37
C ARG A 79 -18.03 5.74 5.14
N GLU A 80 -18.88 6.42 5.93
CA GLU A 80 -19.11 7.87 5.91
C GLU A 80 -17.87 8.66 6.36
N ALA A 81 -16.83 8.00 6.89
CA ALA A 81 -15.51 8.58 7.08
C ALA A 81 -14.86 9.01 5.75
N ILE A 82 -15.17 8.34 4.64
CA ILE A 82 -14.64 8.71 3.32
C ILE A 82 -15.53 9.78 2.67
N ASP A 83 -14.93 10.85 2.13
CA ASP A 83 -15.62 11.71 1.17
C ASP A 83 -15.75 11.01 -0.17
N TRP A 84 -16.94 10.46 -0.43
CA TRP A 84 -17.26 9.74 -1.65
C TRP A 84 -17.53 10.65 -2.86
N ASN A 85 -17.65 11.97 -2.68
CA ASN A 85 -18.06 12.89 -3.76
C ASN A 85 -17.15 12.85 -5.00
N PRO A 86 -15.80 12.79 -4.88
CA PRO A 86 -14.94 12.69 -6.06
C PRO A 86 -15.21 11.43 -6.89
N ILE A 87 -15.51 10.31 -6.21
CA ILE A 87 -15.83 9.03 -6.86
C ILE A 87 -17.24 9.08 -7.46
N LEU A 88 -18.23 9.56 -6.71
CA LEU A 88 -19.64 9.66 -7.14
C LEU A 88 -19.83 10.61 -8.33
N SER A 89 -19.06 11.68 -8.38
CA SER A 89 -19.07 12.63 -9.50
C SER A 89 -18.29 12.16 -10.73
N GLY A 90 -17.66 10.98 -10.66
CA GLY A 90 -16.84 10.43 -11.75
C GLY A 90 -15.51 11.15 -11.96
N LYS A 91 -15.13 12.08 -11.08
CA LYS A 91 -13.83 12.78 -11.12
C LYS A 91 -12.67 11.83 -10.82
N THR A 92 -12.92 10.83 -9.99
CA THR A 92 -11.94 9.83 -9.57
C THR A 92 -12.49 8.44 -9.87
N LYS A 93 -11.71 7.61 -10.56
CA LYS A 93 -12.04 6.19 -10.75
C LYS A 93 -11.74 5.43 -9.45
N SER A 94 -12.59 4.48 -9.10
CA SER A 94 -12.41 3.62 -7.94
C SER A 94 -12.98 2.24 -8.21
N ASP A 95 -12.27 1.22 -7.75
CA ASP A 95 -12.72 -0.18 -7.78
C ASP A 95 -13.24 -0.64 -6.40
N LEU A 96 -13.31 0.25 -5.40
CA LEU A 96 -13.73 -0.09 -4.03
C LEU A 96 -15.23 -0.44 -3.95
N ASP A 97 -15.56 -1.44 -3.13
CA ASP A 97 -16.94 -1.81 -2.83
C ASP A 97 -17.54 -0.88 -1.77
N ARG A 98 -18.35 0.07 -2.24
CA ARG A 98 -19.01 1.10 -1.44
C ARG A 98 -20.23 0.60 -0.66
N THR A 99 -20.64 -0.64 -0.89
CA THR A 99 -21.77 -1.25 -0.16
C THR A 99 -21.38 -1.72 1.23
N LYS A 100 -20.07 -1.80 1.50
CA LYS A 100 -19.51 -2.16 2.79
C LYS A 100 -19.71 -1.07 3.83
N SER A 101 -19.90 -1.47 5.09
CA SER A 101 -20.27 -0.58 6.19
C SER A 101 -19.09 0.09 6.87
N THR A 102 -17.94 -0.59 6.98
CA THR A 102 -16.77 -0.07 7.69
C THR A 102 -15.58 0.10 6.75
N LEU A 103 -14.62 0.96 7.13
CA LEU A 103 -13.35 1.05 6.40
C LEU A 103 -12.60 -0.28 6.37
N PHE A 104 -12.75 -1.10 7.42
CA PHE A 104 -12.14 -2.44 7.45
C PHE A 104 -12.68 -3.32 6.33
N ASP A 105 -14.00 -3.34 6.15
CA ASP A 105 -14.65 -4.15 5.12
C ASP A 105 -14.30 -3.67 3.71
N ILE A 106 -14.26 -2.34 3.52
CA ILE A 106 -13.87 -1.69 2.25
C ILE A 106 -12.43 -2.07 1.87
N PHE A 107 -11.50 -2.02 2.83
CA PHE A 107 -10.08 -2.29 2.61
C PHE A 107 -9.65 -3.71 2.98
N SER A 108 -10.58 -4.64 3.16
CA SER A 108 -10.29 -6.03 3.58
C SER A 108 -9.24 -6.73 2.71
N GLN A 109 -9.27 -6.48 1.40
CA GLN A 109 -8.32 -7.03 0.45
C GLN A 109 -6.91 -6.43 0.59
N TYR A 110 -6.78 -5.19 1.08
CA TYR A 110 -5.50 -4.54 1.33
C TYR A 110 -4.79 -5.21 2.50
N PHE A 111 -5.51 -5.43 3.61
CA PHE A 111 -4.98 -6.15 4.76
C PHE A 111 -4.53 -7.56 4.38
N ARG A 112 -5.39 -8.30 3.65
CA ARG A 112 -5.05 -9.64 3.15
C ARG A 112 -3.80 -9.62 2.26
N ALA A 113 -3.68 -8.65 1.38
CA ALA A 113 -2.54 -8.53 0.48
C ALA A 113 -1.25 -8.22 1.24
N PHE A 114 -1.30 -7.33 2.24
CA PHE A 114 -0.17 -7.00 3.09
C PHE A 114 0.36 -8.25 3.80
N TYR A 115 -0.51 -8.98 4.51
CA TYR A 115 -0.09 -10.18 5.24
C TYR A 115 0.44 -11.28 4.33
N ARG A 116 -0.17 -11.47 3.15
CA ARG A 116 0.35 -12.44 2.18
C ARG A 116 1.74 -12.06 1.69
N CYS A 117 1.97 -10.80 1.30
CA CYS A 117 3.29 -10.36 0.86
C CYS A 117 4.33 -10.55 1.97
N MET A 118 3.95 -10.26 3.22
CA MET A 118 4.81 -10.42 4.38
C MET A 118 5.13 -11.89 4.69
N GLU A 119 4.13 -12.77 4.70
CA GLU A 119 4.30 -14.21 4.89
C GLU A 119 5.30 -14.78 3.90
N PHE A 120 5.13 -14.48 2.61
CA PHE A 120 6.04 -14.94 1.57
C PHE A 120 7.43 -14.31 1.69
N ALA A 121 7.55 -13.02 1.99
CA ALA A 121 8.85 -12.37 2.14
C ALA A 121 9.64 -12.96 3.31
N ILE A 122 8.98 -13.28 4.42
CA ILE A 122 9.58 -13.96 5.57
C ILE A 122 9.96 -15.40 5.21
N TYR A 123 9.10 -16.12 4.49
CA TYR A 123 9.37 -17.49 4.04
C TYR A 123 10.63 -17.55 3.16
N GLU A 124 10.70 -16.73 2.11
CA GLU A 124 11.85 -16.67 1.20
C GLU A 124 13.12 -16.27 1.93
N HIS A 125 13.05 -15.30 2.85
CA HIS A 125 14.22 -14.92 3.63
C HIS A 125 14.74 -16.08 4.49
N LYS A 126 13.84 -16.81 5.16
CA LYS A 126 14.22 -17.93 6.05
C LYS A 126 14.74 -19.15 5.30
N HIS A 127 14.19 -19.46 4.13
CA HIS A 127 14.47 -20.71 3.42
C HIS A 127 15.41 -20.55 2.23
N GLU A 128 15.47 -19.37 1.62
CA GLU A 128 16.28 -19.08 0.43
C GLU A 128 17.38 -18.03 0.69
N ASN A 129 17.46 -17.50 1.92
CA ASN A 129 18.33 -16.37 2.28
C ASN A 129 18.15 -15.16 1.33
N LEU A 130 16.93 -14.99 0.82
CA LEU A 130 16.58 -13.98 -0.16
C LEU A 130 15.40 -13.16 0.36
N TYR A 131 15.61 -11.86 0.54
CA TYR A 131 14.55 -10.94 0.91
C TYR A 131 14.06 -10.18 -0.31
N ARG A 132 12.81 -10.46 -0.74
CA ARG A 132 12.09 -9.64 -1.72
C ARG A 132 11.18 -8.66 -0.97
N PRO A 133 11.52 -7.36 -0.97
CA PRO A 133 10.86 -6.40 -0.11
C PRO A 133 9.40 -6.17 -0.47
N ILE A 134 8.63 -5.75 0.54
CA ILE A 134 7.21 -5.47 0.41
C ILE A 134 7.02 -4.01 0.04
N MET A 135 6.26 -3.71 -1.02
CA MET A 135 6.01 -2.34 -1.47
C MET A 135 4.71 -2.20 -2.24
N VAL A 136 4.25 -0.96 -2.36
CA VAL A 136 3.22 -0.57 -3.32
C VAL A 136 3.85 -0.48 -4.72
N ALA A 137 3.19 -1.05 -5.71
CA ALA A 137 3.67 -1.10 -7.08
C ALA A 137 2.54 -0.99 -8.11
N ILE A 138 2.93 -0.66 -9.35
CA ILE A 138 2.08 -0.93 -10.51
C ILE A 138 2.04 -2.44 -10.72
N THR A 139 0.84 -3.00 -10.85
CA THR A 139 0.65 -4.46 -10.92
C THR A 139 0.16 -4.94 -12.29
N THR A 140 -0.23 -4.02 -13.18
CA THR A 140 -0.58 -4.34 -14.57
C THR A 140 0.61 -4.87 -15.35
N ILE A 141 0.39 -5.90 -16.17
CA ILE A 141 1.38 -6.44 -17.11
C ILE A 141 1.41 -5.59 -18.39
N PRO A 142 2.58 -5.25 -18.96
CA PRO A 142 3.93 -5.70 -18.55
C PRO A 142 4.59 -4.83 -17.48
N ASP A 143 3.95 -3.75 -17.06
CA ASP A 143 4.55 -2.70 -16.22
C ASP A 143 5.09 -3.23 -14.88
N VAL A 144 4.43 -4.22 -14.26
CA VAL A 144 4.90 -4.89 -13.04
C VAL A 144 6.25 -5.58 -13.18
N VAL A 145 6.55 -6.14 -14.35
CA VAL A 145 7.85 -6.82 -14.61
C VAL A 145 8.97 -5.80 -14.61
N VAL A 146 8.73 -4.63 -15.21
CA VAL A 146 9.68 -3.52 -15.21
C VAL A 146 9.82 -2.94 -13.81
N TYR A 147 8.69 -2.76 -13.09
CA TYR A 147 8.69 -2.21 -11.73
C TYR A 147 9.50 -3.07 -10.74
N LYS A 148 9.37 -4.40 -10.81
CA LYS A 148 10.13 -5.35 -9.97
C LYS A 148 11.65 -5.29 -10.20
N ASN A 149 12.09 -4.77 -11.34
CA ASN A 149 13.50 -4.64 -11.69
C ASN A 149 14.10 -3.27 -11.31
N ILE A 150 13.30 -2.34 -10.76
CA ILE A 150 13.81 -1.04 -10.29
C ILE A 150 14.77 -1.31 -9.12
N PRO A 151 16.03 -0.83 -9.17
CA PRO A 151 16.96 -0.99 -8.06
C PRO A 151 16.44 -0.33 -6.78
N LEU A 152 16.62 -0.98 -5.63
CA LEU A 152 16.19 -0.44 -4.33
C LEU A 152 16.78 0.95 -4.02
N SER A 153 18.00 1.21 -4.51
CA SER A 153 18.65 2.51 -4.39
C SER A 153 17.86 3.66 -5.04
N VAL A 154 17.06 3.41 -6.07
CA VAL A 154 16.16 4.42 -6.66
C VAL A 154 15.11 4.83 -5.63
N PHE A 155 14.52 3.87 -4.92
CA PHE A 155 13.55 4.13 -3.86
C PHE A 155 14.20 4.77 -2.64
N ASP A 156 15.42 4.39 -2.27
CA ASP A 156 16.15 4.99 -1.14
C ASP A 156 16.51 6.46 -1.42
N ASN A 157 16.77 6.81 -2.68
CA ASN A 157 17.13 8.16 -3.09
C ASN A 157 15.93 9.09 -3.36
N LEU A 158 14.68 8.61 -3.22
CA LEU A 158 13.50 9.46 -3.36
C LEU A 158 13.57 10.63 -2.37
N GLY A 159 13.33 11.84 -2.87
CA GLY A 159 13.30 13.06 -2.05
C GLY A 159 12.17 13.03 -1.01
N ALA A 160 12.31 13.83 0.04
CA ALA A 160 11.33 13.88 1.14
C ALA A 160 9.90 14.24 0.67
N ASP A 161 9.78 15.03 -0.40
CA ASP A 161 8.50 15.49 -0.98
C ASP A 161 8.19 14.84 -2.34
N GLU A 162 9.02 13.88 -2.76
CA GLU A 162 8.83 13.24 -4.06
C GLU A 162 7.63 12.28 -4.02
N LYS A 163 6.87 12.28 -5.13
CA LYS A 163 5.75 11.36 -5.30
C LYS A 163 6.28 9.92 -5.47
N PRO A 164 5.57 8.93 -4.94
CA PRO A 164 5.93 7.54 -5.16
C PRO A 164 5.88 7.15 -6.63
N ILE A 165 6.80 6.29 -7.06
CA ILE A 165 6.97 5.89 -8.45
C ILE A 165 5.68 5.32 -9.04
N TRP A 166 4.98 4.45 -8.29
CA TRP A 166 3.71 3.85 -8.70
C TRP A 166 2.61 4.88 -8.99
N TRP A 167 2.65 6.06 -8.37
CA TRP A 167 1.68 7.13 -8.62
C TRP A 167 2.06 7.97 -9.85
N THR A 168 3.35 8.13 -10.13
CA THR A 168 3.78 8.90 -11.30
C THR A 168 3.45 8.22 -12.64
N GLY A 169 3.22 6.90 -12.62
CA GLY A 169 3.00 6.09 -13.83
C GLY A 169 4.23 6.03 -14.76
N LYS A 170 5.36 6.59 -14.34
CA LYS A 170 6.61 6.62 -15.10
C LYS A 170 7.62 5.74 -14.39
N ILE A 171 7.79 4.53 -14.89
CA ILE A 171 8.86 3.65 -14.42
C ILE A 171 10.19 4.23 -14.91
N PRO A 172 11.14 4.56 -14.01
CA PRO A 172 12.47 5.03 -14.40
C PRO A 172 13.10 4.03 -15.37
N LYS A 173 13.69 4.54 -16.46
CA LYS A 173 14.41 3.73 -17.44
C LYS A 173 15.81 3.39 -16.95
#